data_AF-A0A1G1LEP0-F1
#
_entry.id   AF-A0A1G1LEP0-F1
#
_cell.length_a   1.000
_cell.length_b   1.000
_cell.length_c   1.000
_cell.angle_alpha   90.00
_cell.angle_beta   90.00
_cell.angle_gamma   90.00
#
_symmetry.space_group_name_H-M   'P 1'
#
loop_
_entity.id
_entity.type
_entity.pdbx_description
1 polymer ?
#
loop_
_entity_poly.entity_id
_entity_poly.type
_entity_poly.pdbx_seq_one_letter_code
_entity_poly.pdbx_strand_id
1 'polypeptide(L)'
;MDGGSDVKYKRIYDLKFNQCVPTFELRKRFPKEGGKITRVALLQLPNSVLRELVHQKKELQKLMLLRRSLFKQESGRHRKAAA
;
A
#
# COMPACT_ATOMS: atom_id res chain seq x y z
N MET A 1 -19.48 -11.46 17.97
CA MET A 1 -19.10 -10.39 17.02
C MET A 1 -17.58 -10.38 17.00
N ASP A 2 -16.99 -11.05 16.01
CA ASP A 2 -15.56 -11.38 15.96
C ASP A 2 -14.72 -10.11 15.71
N GLY A 3 -14.03 -9.66 16.75
CA GLY A 3 -13.11 -8.53 16.70
C GLY A 3 -11.80 -8.94 16.06
N GLY A 4 -11.70 -8.87 14.73
CA GLY A 4 -10.46 -9.26 14.07
C GLY A 4 -10.45 -9.02 12.58
N SER A 5 -10.06 -7.81 12.17
CA SER A 5 -9.23 -7.57 10.97
C SER A 5 -9.23 -6.10 10.56
N ASP A 6 -8.70 -5.19 11.37
CA ASP A 6 -8.22 -3.91 10.83
C ASP A 6 -6.77 -4.08 10.38
N VAL A 7 -6.58 -4.64 9.18
CA VAL A 7 -5.23 -4.68 8.62
C VAL A 7 -4.91 -3.28 8.11
N LYS A 8 -4.06 -2.57 8.84
CA LYS A 8 -3.61 -1.23 8.44
C LYS A 8 -2.86 -1.32 7.10
N TYR A 9 -3.07 -0.33 6.23
CA TYR A 9 -2.37 -0.19 4.94
C TYR A 9 -0.85 -0.37 5.08
N LYS A 10 -0.27 0.13 6.17
CA LYS A 10 1.15 0.01 6.48
C LYS A 10 1.64 -1.44 6.53
N ARG A 11 0.86 -2.36 7.11
CA ARG A 11 1.27 -3.77 7.22
C ARG A 11 1.34 -4.44 5.84
N ILE A 12 0.37 -4.17 4.98
CA ILE A 12 0.35 -4.69 3.60
C ILE A 12 1.49 -4.05 2.78
N TYR A 13 1.74 -2.76 2.98
CA TYR A 13 2.86 -2.05 2.36
C TYR A 13 4.22 -2.64 2.76
N ASP A 14 4.48 -2.80 4.07
CA ASP A 14 5.72 -3.38 4.58
C ASP A 14 5.94 -4.78 4.00
N LEU A 15 4.90 -5.61 3.94
CA LEU A 15 5.01 -6.93 3.33
C LEU A 15 5.33 -6.86 1.83
N LYS A 16 4.66 -6.00 1.07
CA LYS A 16 4.86 -5.91 -0.39
C LYS A 16 6.20 -5.31 -0.78
N PHE A 17 6.58 -4.19 -0.16
CA PHE A 17 7.73 -3.37 -0.58
C PHE A 17 8.99 -3.65 0.24
N ASN A 18 8.87 -3.93 1.55
CA ASN A 18 10.03 -4.17 2.41
C ASN A 18 10.39 -5.66 2.53
N GLN A 19 9.40 -6.57 2.41
CA GLN A 19 9.62 -8.02 2.45
C GLN A 19 9.38 -8.70 1.10
N CYS A 20 9.17 -7.92 0.03
CA CYS A 20 8.98 -8.40 -1.34
C CYS A 20 7.88 -9.48 -1.51
N VAL A 21 6.85 -9.46 -0.66
CA VAL A 21 5.76 -10.46 -0.72
C VAL A 21 4.88 -10.21 -1.95
N PRO A 22 4.67 -11.23 -2.81
CA PRO A 22 3.82 -11.11 -3.99
C PRO A 22 2.36 -10.80 -3.65
N THR A 23 1.67 -10.11 -4.56
CA THR A 23 0.26 -9.70 -4.37
C THR A 23 -0.67 -10.90 -4.16
N PHE A 24 -0.42 -12.04 -4.82
CA PHE A 24 -1.24 -13.24 -4.66
C PHE A 24 -1.10 -13.85 -3.25
N GLU A 25 0.10 -13.83 -2.66
CA GLU A 25 0.34 -14.25 -1.28
C GLU A 25 -0.33 -13.30 -0.27
N LEU A 26 -0.32 -11.99 -0.53
CA LEU A 26 -1.06 -11.03 0.30
C LEU A 26 -2.56 -11.28 0.30
N ARG A 27 -3.13 -11.68 -0.85
CA ARG A 27 -4.56 -12.02 -0.96
C ARG A 27 -4.91 -13.28 -0.16
N LYS A 28 -4.02 -14.27 -0.12
CA LYS A 28 -4.19 -15.46 0.74
C LYS A 28 -4.14 -15.10 2.23
N ARG A 29 -3.18 -14.25 2.63
CA ARG A 29 -2.99 -13.84 4.03
C ARG A 29 -4.07 -12.89 4.55
N PHE A 30 -4.62 -12.03 3.69
CA PHE A 30 -5.64 -11.05 4.07
C PHE A 30 -6.83 -11.07 3.08
N PRO A 31 -7.63 -12.14 3.07
CA PRO A 31 -8.69 -12.33 2.08
C PRO A 31 -9.77 -11.24 2.14
N LYS A 32 -10.04 -10.68 3.33
CA LYS A 32 -11.02 -9.59 3.54
C LYS A 32 -10.51 -8.21 3.12
N GLU A 33 -9.23 -8.08 2.79
CA GLU A 33 -8.55 -6.78 2.60
C GLU A 33 -8.20 -6.52 1.13
N GLY A 34 -8.88 -7.21 0.20
CA GLY A 34 -8.61 -7.14 -1.24
C GLY A 34 -8.53 -5.71 -1.80
N GLY A 35 -9.39 -4.81 -1.33
CA GLY A 35 -9.34 -3.40 -1.70
C GLY A 35 -8.05 -2.69 -1.26
N LYS A 36 -7.58 -2.96 -0.03
CA LYS A 36 -6.32 -2.39 0.47
C LYS A 36 -5.12 -2.97 -0.27
N ILE A 37 -5.11 -4.29 -0.51
CA ILE A 37 -4.06 -4.99 -1.26
C ILE A 37 -3.93 -4.42 -2.67
N THR A 38 -5.04 -4.28 -3.39
CA THR A 38 -5.03 -3.72 -4.75
C THR A 38 -4.49 -2.30 -4.76
N ARG A 39 -4.93 -1.44 -3.83
CA ARG A 39 -4.41 -0.07 -3.72
C ARG A 39 -2.90 -0.03 -3.44
N VAL A 40 -2.42 -0.85 -2.49
CA VAL A 40 -0.98 -0.94 -2.19
C VAL A 40 -0.20 -1.45 -3.40
N ALA A 41 -0.73 -2.43 -4.12
CA ALA A 41 -0.09 -2.94 -5.33
C ALA A 41 -0.01 -1.90 -6.45
N LEU A 42 -1.02 -1.05 -6.60
CA LEU A 42 -1.00 0.06 -7.55
C LEU A 42 0.10 1.09 -7.24
N LEU A 43 0.52 1.23 -5.98
CA LEU A 43 1.60 2.16 -5.60
C LEU A 43 2.95 1.81 -6.22
N GLN A 44 3.12 0.59 -6.73
CA GLN A 44 4.33 0.19 -7.46
C GLN A 44 4.45 0.89 -8.82
N LEU A 45 3.34 1.41 -9.36
CA LEU A 45 3.32 2.08 -10.66
C LEU A 45 3.74 3.55 -10.56
N PRO A 46 4.34 4.11 -11.62
CA PRO A 46 4.58 5.54 -11.74
C PRO A 46 3.29 6.37 -11.68
N ASN A 47 3.38 7.62 -11.24
CA ASN A 47 2.21 8.50 -11.15
C ASN A 47 1.56 8.80 -12.51
N SER A 48 2.33 8.86 -13.59
CA SER A 48 1.82 8.99 -14.97
C SER A 48 0.89 7.83 -15.30
N VAL A 49 1.39 6.60 -15.11
CA VAL A 49 0.63 5.37 -15.35
C VAL A 49 -0.62 5.30 -14.46
N LEU A 50 -0.54 5.72 -13.19
CA LEU A 50 -1.72 5.77 -12.31
C LEU A 50 -2.79 6.75 -12.80
N ARG A 51 -2.39 7.89 -13.38
CA ARG A 51 -3.33 8.87 -13.95
C ARG A 51 -4.03 8.34 -15.19
N GLU A 52 -3.32 7.56 -16.00
CA GLU A 52 -3.85 6.91 -17.18
C GLU A 52 -4.81 5.76 -16.82
N LEU A 53 -4.44 4.91 -15.85
CA LEU A 53 -5.24 3.73 -15.50
C LEU A 53 -6.44 4.04 -14.60
N VAL A 54 -6.37 5.09 -13.78
CA VAL A 54 -7.41 5.41 -12.79
C VAL A 54 -8.20 6.64 -13.23
N HIS A 55 -9.21 6.41 -14.06
CA HIS A 55 -10.10 7.47 -14.55
C HIS A 55 -10.95 8.11 -13.45
N GLN A 56 -11.21 7.39 -12.35
CA GLN A 56 -11.98 7.91 -11.23
C GLN A 56 -11.14 8.88 -10.39
N LYS A 57 -11.37 10.19 -10.56
CA LYS A 57 -10.64 11.27 -9.87
C LYS A 57 -10.57 11.08 -8.35
N LYS A 58 -11.66 10.65 -7.71
CA LYS A 58 -11.71 10.40 -6.25
C LYS A 58 -10.77 9.27 -5.83
N GLU A 59 -10.72 8.19 -6.62
CA GLU A 59 -9.87 7.04 -6.31
C GLU A 59 -8.40 7.35 -6.58
N LEU A 60 -8.11 8.08 -7.65
CA LEU A 60 -6.77 8.58 -7.94
C LEU A 60 -6.25 9.48 -6.81
N GLN A 61 -7.07 10.41 -6.31
CA GLN A 61 -6.70 11.25 -5.16
C GLN A 61 -6.40 10.42 -3.91
N LYS A 62 -7.21 9.40 -3.60
CA LYS A 62 -6.95 8.49 -2.48
C LYS A 62 -5.62 7.76 -2.63
N LEU A 63 -5.30 7.27 -3.84
CA LEU A 63 -4.01 6.61 -4.12
C LEU A 63 -2.83 7.56 -3.93
N MET A 64 -2.94 8.80 -4.42
CA MET A 64 -1.89 9.82 -4.24
C MET A 64 -1.66 10.17 -2.77
N LEU A 65 -2.73 10.34 -1.99
CA LEU A 65 -2.65 10.58 -0.55
C LEU A 65 -2.04 9.38 0.19
N LEU A 66 -2.45 8.17 -0.17
CA LEU A 66 -1.92 6.93 0.40
C LEU A 66 -0.41 6.79 0.12
N ARG A 67 0.00 7.03 -1.14
CA ARG A 67 1.42 7.06 -1.53
C ARG A 67 2.19 8.05 -0.67
N ARG A 68 1.73 9.29 -0.59
CA ARG A 68 2.41 10.34 0.19
C ARG A 68 2.55 9.95 1.67
N SER A 69 1.51 9.35 2.26
CA SER A 69 1.52 8.92 3.66
C SER A 69 2.52 7.79 3.93
N LEU A 70 2.55 6.77 3.07
CA LEU A 70 3.41 5.59 3.25
C LEU A 70 4.89 5.89 2.92
N PHE A 71 5.15 6.58 1.82
CA PHE A 71 6.52 6.93 1.41
C PHE A 71 7.17 7.98 2.33
N LYS A 72 6.39 8.92 2.91
CA LYS A 72 6.92 9.88 3.89
C LYS A 72 7.41 9.18 5.18
N GLN A 73 6.84 8.03 5.55
CA GLN A 73 7.33 7.23 6.67
C GLN A 73 8.65 6.52 6.36
N GLU A 74 8.93 6.21 5.09
CA GLU A 74 10.15 5.53 4.67
C GLU A 74 11.38 6.46 4.80
N SER A 75 11.24 7.74 4.43
CA SER A 75 12.29 8.75 4.61
C SER A 75 12.65 8.99 6.09
N GLY A 76 11.74 8.73 7.02
CA GLY A 76 12.01 8.78 8.46
C GLY A 76 12.67 7.52 9.02
N ARG A 77 12.54 6.38 8.34
CA ARG A 77 13.09 5.08 8.79
C ARG A 77 14.55 4.89 8.36
N HIS A 78 14.96 5.47 7.23
CA HIS A 78 16.36 5.42 6.76
C HIS A 78 17.36 6.22 7.62
N ARG A 79 16.91 7.14 8.48
CA ARG A 79 17.79 7.89 9.40
C ARG A 79 18.12 7.19 10.73
N LYS A 80 17.46 6.07 11.06
CA LYS A 80 17.67 5.36 12.35
C LYS A 80 18.39 4.01 12.25
N ALA A 81 18.83 3.60 11.06
CA ALA A 81 19.62 2.38 10.87
C ALA A 81 21.14 2.63 10.74
N ALA A 82 21.58 3.87 10.97
CA ALA A 82 22.98 4.27 11.02
C ALA A 82 23.21 5.13 12.28
N ALA A 83 23.17 4.48 13.44
CA ALA A 83 23.66 5.00 14.72
C ALA A 83 24.06 3.81 15.59
#